data_AF-A0A932XI06-F1
#
_entry.id   AF-A0A932XI06-F1
#
_cell.length_a   1.000
_cell.length_b   1.000
_cell.length_c   1.000
_cell.angle_alpha   90.00
_cell.angle_beta   90.00
_cell.angle_gamma   90.00
#
_symmetry.space_group_name_H-M   'P 1'
#
loop_
_entity.id
_entity.type
_entity.pdbx_description
1 polymer ?
#
loop_
_entity_poly.entity_id
_entity_poly.type
_entity_poly.pdbx_seq_one_letter_code
_entity_poly.pdbx_strand_id
1 'polypeptide(L)'
;MGFDQIWVAEHHFTRYGSVPSTLTFAAYVAARTKRIRIGTAVVLLPFWNPLLVAEEAAMVDILSDGRLDLGVGRGYQWHEYQRFNIPMEESRGRFTESLEIIKKAWTEKAFDYEGQYFQLNGVNVLPKPLQKPHP
;
A
#
# COMPACT_ATOMS: atom_id res chain seq x y z
N MET A 1 2.62 28.56 -1.78
CA MET A 1 1.53 27.77 -2.39
C MET A 1 0.78 27.09 -1.25
N GLY A 2 -0.54 27.30 -1.16
CA GLY A 2 -1.39 26.85 -0.04
C GLY A 2 -1.96 25.45 -0.23
N PHE A 3 -1.12 24.49 -0.64
CA PHE A 3 -1.53 23.09 -0.77
C PHE A 3 -1.07 22.31 0.46
N ASP A 4 -1.97 21.54 1.06
CA ASP A 4 -1.71 20.77 2.28
C ASP A 4 -1.39 19.29 2.01
N GLN A 5 -1.59 18.83 0.76
CA GLN A 5 -1.45 17.42 0.39
C GLN A 5 -0.85 17.23 -1.00
N ILE A 6 -0.14 16.12 -1.21
CA ILE A 6 0.30 15.62 -2.51
C ILE A 6 -0.19 14.18 -2.67
N TRP A 7 -0.69 13.84 -3.86
CA TRP A 7 -1.19 12.50 -4.17
C TRP A 7 -0.46 11.95 -5.39
N VAL A 8 -0.01 10.69 -5.32
CA VAL A 8 0.75 10.04 -6.40
C VAL A 8 0.05 8.77 -6.89
N ALA A 9 -0.10 8.65 -8.21
CA ALA A 9 -0.73 7.50 -8.85
C ALA A 9 0.28 6.41 -9.22
N GLU A 10 -0.09 5.16 -9.01
CA GLU A 10 0.67 3.99 -9.43
C GLU A 10 0.29 3.59 -10.86
N HIS A 11 1.30 3.38 -11.72
CA HIS A 11 1.12 2.91 -13.09
C HIS A 11 2.27 2.01 -13.51
N HIS A 12 1.95 0.99 -14.29
CA HIS A 12 2.93 0.01 -14.79
C HIS A 12 2.87 -0.13 -16.30
N PHE A 13 4.03 -0.29 -16.93
CA PHE A 13 4.15 -0.65 -18.36
C PHE A 13 3.46 0.30 -19.37
N THR A 14 3.16 1.54 -18.96
CA THR A 14 2.50 2.55 -19.79
C THR A 14 3.27 3.88 -19.75
N ARG A 15 3.07 4.73 -20.75
CA ARG A 15 3.58 6.11 -20.76
C ARG A 15 2.67 7.09 -20.01
N TYR A 16 1.49 6.65 -19.56
CA TYR A 16 0.52 7.50 -18.86
C TYR A 16 1.03 7.96 -17.48
N GLY A 17 1.78 7.12 -16.78
CA GLY A 17 2.40 7.44 -15.49
C GLY A 17 3.75 6.74 -15.36
N SER A 18 4.66 7.33 -14.58
CA SER A 18 6.05 6.85 -14.45
C SER A 18 6.40 6.38 -13.04
N VAL A 19 5.44 6.35 -12.12
CA VAL A 19 5.65 5.93 -10.74
C VAL A 19 5.11 4.51 -10.55
N PRO A 20 5.98 3.49 -10.51
CA PRO A 20 5.58 2.10 -10.29
C PRO A 20 5.46 1.73 -8.80
N SER A 21 6.03 2.53 -7.89
CA SER A 21 5.94 2.32 -6.44
C SER A 21 5.65 3.65 -5.75
N THR A 22 4.39 3.81 -5.32
CA THR A 22 3.92 5.04 -4.67
C THR A 22 4.49 5.21 -3.27
N LEU A 23 4.75 4.12 -2.53
CA LEU A 23 5.39 4.14 -1.21
C LEU A 23 6.87 4.56 -1.28
N THR A 24 7.61 4.11 -2.31
CA THR A 24 8.99 4.58 -2.53
C THR A 24 9.01 6.08 -2.82
N PHE A 25 8.11 6.57 -3.67
CA PHE A 25 7.97 8.01 -3.92
C PHE A 25 7.55 8.77 -2.65
N ALA A 26 6.63 8.22 -1.87
CA ALA A 26 6.17 8.81 -0.61
C ALA A 26 7.32 8.94 0.40
N ALA A 27 8.19 7.93 0.53
CA ALA A 27 9.38 8.00 1.38
C ALA A 27 10.31 9.16 0.97
N TYR A 28 10.53 9.35 -0.34
CA TYR A 28 11.31 10.48 -0.84
C TYR A 28 10.66 11.83 -0.48
N VAL A 29 9.34 11.98 -0.67
CA VAL A 29 8.63 13.20 -0.28
C VAL A 29 8.67 13.42 1.24
N ALA A 30 8.53 12.36 2.03
CA ALA A 30 8.58 12.41 3.49
C ALA A 30 9.90 13.00 3.98
N ALA A 31 11.02 12.56 3.40
CA ALA A 31 12.35 13.09 3.70
C ALA A 31 12.53 14.56 3.30
N ARG A 32 11.87 15.00 2.21
CA ARG A 32 12.04 16.33 1.62
C ARG A 32 11.07 17.39 2.15
N THR A 33 10.07 16.99 2.93
CA THR A 33 8.99 17.87 3.39
C THR A 33 8.75 17.71 4.88
N LYS A 34 8.14 18.73 5.51
CA LYS A 34 7.90 18.74 6.97
C LYS A 34 6.44 18.91 7.38
N ARG A 35 5.56 19.28 6.45
CA ARG A 35 4.16 19.63 6.76
C ARG A 35 3.14 18.97 5.85
N ILE A 36 3.42 18.89 4.55
CA ILE A 36 2.47 18.37 3.57
C ILE A 36 2.12 16.90 3.87
N ARG A 37 0.85 16.52 3.77
CA ARG A 37 0.45 15.11 3.80
C ARG A 37 0.74 14.44 2.47
N ILE A 38 1.01 13.14 2.51
CA ILE A 38 1.51 12.37 1.38
C ILE A 38 0.55 11.22 1.14
N GLY A 39 -0.21 11.30 0.06
CA GLY A 39 -1.22 10.32 -0.28
C GLY A 39 -0.83 9.41 -1.44
N THR A 40 -1.22 8.14 -1.36
CA THR A 40 -1.16 7.21 -2.49
C THR A 40 -2.51 7.15 -3.19
N ALA A 41 -2.54 7.28 -4.52
CA ALA A 41 -3.76 7.28 -5.34
C ALA A 41 -3.59 6.37 -6.58
N VAL A 42 -3.29 5.09 -6.42
CA VAL A 42 -3.40 4.24 -5.21
C VAL A 42 -2.25 3.24 -5.17
N VAL A 43 -2.02 2.56 -4.05
CA VAL A 43 -1.28 1.27 -4.07
C VAL A 43 -2.17 0.19 -4.66
N LEU A 44 -1.73 -0.49 -5.72
CA LEU A 44 -2.52 -1.50 -6.44
C LEU A 44 -2.39 -2.89 -5.79
N LEU A 45 -3.06 -3.10 -4.66
CA LEU A 45 -2.85 -4.26 -3.79
C LEU A 45 -2.82 -5.64 -4.48
N PRO A 46 -3.64 -5.94 -5.50
CA PRO A 46 -3.56 -7.24 -6.17
C PRO A 46 -2.18 -7.59 -6.73
N PHE A 47 -1.33 -6.60 -7.02
CA PHE A 47 0.00 -6.77 -7.59
C PHE A 47 1.11 -6.94 -6.54
N TRP A 48 0.80 -6.78 -5.25
CA TRP A 48 1.79 -6.73 -4.18
C TRP A 48 1.58 -7.83 -3.14
N ASN A 49 2.63 -8.11 -2.37
CA ASN A 49 2.49 -8.89 -1.14
C ASN A 49 1.95 -7.95 -0.03
N PRO A 50 0.79 -8.27 0.60
CA PRO A 50 0.18 -7.38 1.57
C PRO A 50 1.02 -7.17 2.83
N LEU A 51 1.86 -8.13 3.23
CA LEU A 51 2.76 -7.96 4.37
C LEU A 51 3.84 -6.91 4.08
N LEU A 52 4.44 -6.95 2.88
CA LEU A 52 5.43 -5.96 2.47
C LEU A 52 4.80 -4.56 2.36
N VAL A 53 3.58 -4.46 1.82
CA VAL A 53 2.84 -3.18 1.79
C VAL A 53 2.61 -2.65 3.21
N ALA A 54 2.22 -3.52 4.15
CA ALA A 54 2.00 -3.14 5.54
C ALA A 54 3.30 -2.63 6.21
N GLU A 55 4.44 -3.31 5.99
CA GLU A 55 5.74 -2.91 6.50
C GLU A 55 6.20 -1.56 5.91
N GLU A 56 6.15 -1.43 4.59
CA GLU A 56 6.60 -0.23 3.89
C GLU A 56 5.74 0.99 4.23
N ALA A 57 4.42 0.84 4.26
CA ALA A 57 3.53 1.94 4.61
C ALA A 57 3.69 2.35 6.08
N ALA A 58 3.88 1.40 7.01
CA ALA A 58 4.20 1.73 8.40
C ALA A 58 5.54 2.48 8.52
N MET A 59 6.54 2.06 7.75
CA MET A 59 7.84 2.75 7.72
C MET A 59 7.70 4.18 7.17
N VAL A 60 6.98 4.37 6.06
CA VAL A 60 6.73 5.72 5.50
C VAL A 60 5.96 6.58 6.49
N ASP A 61 4.95 6.03 7.15
CA ASP A 61 4.18 6.74 8.17
C ASP A 61 5.09 7.27 9.29
N ILE A 62 5.98 6.42 9.83
CA ILE A 62 6.96 6.80 10.85
C ILE A 62 7.96 7.83 10.32
N LEU A 63 8.56 7.60 9.15
CA LEU A 63 9.53 8.52 8.53
C LEU A 63 8.92 9.90 8.23
N SER A 64 7.61 9.92 7.98
CA SER A 64 6.87 11.13 7.70
C SER A 64 6.34 11.82 8.96
N ASP A 65 6.48 11.22 10.15
CA ASP A 65 5.84 11.69 11.40
C ASP A 65 4.31 11.76 11.28
N GLY A 66 3.69 10.67 10.79
CA GLY A 66 2.23 10.53 10.76
C GLY A 66 1.54 11.29 9.61
N ARG A 67 2.26 11.54 8.51
CA ARG A 67 1.76 12.33 7.36
C ARG A 67 1.36 11.48 6.16
N LEU A 68 1.41 10.16 6.26
CA LEU A 68 0.95 9.27 5.19
C LEU A 68 -0.59 9.22 5.18
N ASP A 69 -1.18 9.29 3.99
CA ASP A 69 -2.57 8.92 3.71
C ASP A 69 -2.57 7.70 2.78
N LEU A 70 -2.74 6.48 3.31
CA LEU A 70 -2.64 5.28 2.48
C LEU A 70 -3.92 5.01 1.67
N GLY A 71 -3.97 5.52 0.45
CA GLY A 71 -4.98 5.13 -0.54
C GLY A 71 -4.59 3.84 -1.27
N VAL A 72 -5.47 2.85 -1.20
CA VAL A 72 -5.31 1.53 -1.83
C VAL A 72 -6.41 1.29 -2.87
N GLY A 73 -6.12 0.47 -3.87
CA GLY A 73 -7.12 0.09 -4.85
C GLY A 73 -6.78 -1.19 -5.59
N ARG A 74 -7.69 -1.55 -6.49
CA ARG A 74 -7.62 -2.78 -7.26
C ARG A 74 -6.84 -2.62 -8.56
N GLY A 75 -6.94 -1.45 -9.19
CA GLY A 75 -6.59 -1.30 -10.60
C GLY A 75 -7.66 -1.86 -11.51
N TYR A 76 -7.66 -1.41 -12.75
CA TYR A 76 -8.64 -1.80 -13.77
C TYR A 76 -8.02 -2.06 -15.13
N GLN A 77 -6.72 -1.82 -15.26
CA GLN A 77 -6.01 -1.93 -16.52
C GLN A 77 -5.66 -3.39 -16.79
N TRP A 78 -6.43 -4.01 -17.68
CA TRP A 78 -6.22 -5.40 -18.11
C TRP A 78 -4.75 -5.71 -18.40
N HIS A 79 -4.05 -4.76 -19.05
CA HIS A 79 -2.70 -4.96 -19.56
C HIS A 79 -1.62 -5.00 -18.47
N GLU A 80 -1.90 -4.44 -17.29
CA GLU A 80 -1.05 -4.57 -16.10
C GLU A 80 -1.22 -5.96 -15.49
N TYR A 81 -2.48 -6.42 -15.34
CA TYR A 81 -2.82 -7.76 -14.85
C TYR A 81 -2.16 -8.87 -15.68
N GLN A 82 -2.25 -8.80 -17.01
CA GLN A 82 -1.59 -9.79 -17.87
C GLN A 82 -0.08 -9.82 -17.68
N ARG A 83 0.57 -8.66 -17.57
CA ARG A 83 2.03 -8.57 -17.46
C ARG A 83 2.55 -9.06 -16.11
N PHE A 84 1.76 -8.87 -15.05
CA PHE A 84 2.03 -9.47 -13.74
C PHE A 84 1.55 -10.92 -13.61
N ASN A 85 0.97 -11.49 -14.67
CA ASN A 85 0.46 -12.86 -14.71
C ASN A 85 -0.58 -13.14 -13.61
N ILE A 86 -1.49 -12.18 -13.40
CA ILE A 86 -2.59 -12.28 -12.43
C ILE A 86 -3.91 -12.26 -13.20
N PRO A 87 -4.79 -13.26 -13.05
CA PRO A 87 -6.12 -13.22 -13.65
C PRO A 87 -6.92 -12.02 -13.12
N MET A 88 -7.56 -11.27 -14.01
CA MET A 88 -8.26 -10.04 -13.64
C MET A 88 -9.50 -10.34 -12.76
N GLU A 89 -10.05 -11.53 -12.87
CA GLU A 89 -11.16 -12.06 -12.06
C GLU A 89 -10.78 -12.15 -10.57
N GLU A 90 -9.50 -12.40 -10.27
CA GLU A 90 -8.99 -12.48 -8.90
C GLU A 90 -8.84 -11.11 -8.24
N SER A 91 -8.92 -10.02 -9.02
CA SER A 91 -8.71 -8.63 -8.59
C SER A 91 -9.46 -8.28 -7.30
N ARG A 92 -10.75 -8.61 -7.24
CA ARG A 92 -11.59 -8.30 -6.07
C ARG A 92 -11.18 -9.10 -4.85
N GLY A 93 -10.96 -10.39 -5.02
CA GLY A 93 -10.62 -11.30 -3.92
C GLY A 93 -9.25 -10.96 -3.32
N ARG A 94 -8.22 -10.84 -4.18
CA ARG A 94 -6.87 -10.46 -3.76
C ARG A 94 -6.84 -9.14 -3.01
N PHE A 95 -7.59 -8.14 -3.49
CA PHE A 95 -7.69 -6.84 -2.82
C PHE A 95 -8.33 -6.94 -1.44
N THR A 96 -9.46 -7.65 -1.32
CA THR A 96 -10.15 -7.82 -0.04
C THR A 96 -9.23 -8.49 0.98
N GLU A 97 -8.62 -9.62 0.61
CA GLU A 97 -7.71 -10.34 1.53
C GLU A 97 -6.49 -9.49 1.88
N SER A 98 -5.90 -8.82 0.89
CA SER A 98 -4.76 -7.94 1.13
C SER A 98 -5.08 -6.82 2.12
N LEU A 99 -6.25 -6.17 1.98
CA LEU A 99 -6.67 -5.10 2.88
C LEU A 99 -6.93 -5.62 4.30
N GLU A 100 -7.52 -6.81 4.44
CA GLU A 100 -7.71 -7.45 5.75
C GLU A 100 -6.37 -7.77 6.40
N ILE A 101 -5.45 -8.38 5.66
CA ILE A 101 -4.10 -8.72 6.14
C ILE A 101 -3.37 -7.47 6.58
N ILE A 102 -3.39 -6.39 5.80
CA ILE A 102 -2.73 -5.11 6.15
C ILE A 102 -3.30 -4.54 7.46
N LYS A 103 -4.63 -4.55 7.62
CA LYS A 103 -5.26 -4.08 8.86
C LYS A 103 -4.83 -4.92 10.06
N LYS A 104 -4.90 -6.25 9.96
CA LYS A 104 -4.44 -7.18 11.01
C LYS A 104 -2.97 -6.97 11.35
N ALA A 105 -2.13 -6.79 10.33
CA ALA A 105 -0.71 -6.52 10.47
C ALA A 105 -0.42 -5.29 11.34
N TRP A 106 -1.26 -4.27 11.33
CA TRP A 106 -1.05 -3.06 12.13
C TRP A 106 -1.74 -3.08 13.50
N THR A 107 -2.85 -3.79 13.63
CA THR A 107 -3.66 -3.79 14.87
C THR A 107 -3.37 -4.97 15.78
N GLU A 108 -2.83 -6.07 15.27
CA GLU A 108 -2.58 -7.30 16.04
C GLU A 108 -1.09 -7.50 16.35
N LYS A 109 -0.80 -8.12 17.50
CA LYS A 109 0.58 -8.48 17.90
C LYS A 109 1.14 -9.63 17.08
N ALA A 110 0.30 -10.60 16.74
CA ALA A 110 0.57 -11.69 15.82
C ALA A 110 -0.78 -12.23 15.32
N PHE A 111 -0.85 -12.73 14.09
CA PHE A 111 -2.07 -13.27 13.51
C PHE A 111 -1.80 -14.39 12.50
N ASP A 112 -2.77 -15.28 12.37
CA ASP A 112 -2.89 -16.23 11.27
C ASP A 112 -3.89 -15.67 10.23
N TYR A 113 -3.76 -16.10 8.98
CA TYR A 113 -4.71 -15.76 7.92
C TYR A 113 -4.92 -16.94 6.98
N GLU A 114 -6.17 -17.36 6.81
CA GLU A 114 -6.56 -18.46 5.92
C GLU A 114 -7.52 -17.92 4.86
N GLY A 115 -6.96 -17.38 3.78
CA GLY A 115 -7.70 -16.89 2.63
C GLY A 115 -7.65 -17.85 1.44
N GLN A 116 -8.26 -17.45 0.33
CA GLN A 116 -8.11 -18.11 -0.96
C GLN A 116 -6.76 -17.78 -1.62
N TYR A 117 -6.29 -16.54 -1.48
CA TYR A 117 -5.06 -16.06 -2.15
C TYR A 117 -3.84 -16.04 -1.24
N PHE A 118 -4.06 -15.93 0.08
CA PHE A 118 -2.99 -15.88 1.07
C PHE A 118 -3.24 -16.86 2.21
N GLN A 119 -2.19 -17.60 2.58
CA GLN A 119 -2.15 -18.44 3.78
C GLN A 119 -0.95 -18.03 4.62
N LEU A 120 -1.19 -17.53 5.82
CA LEU A 120 -0.19 -16.93 6.72
C LEU A 120 -0.30 -17.55 8.11
N ASN A 121 0.85 -17.82 8.74
CA ASN A 121 0.92 -18.44 10.06
C ASN A 121 1.85 -17.64 10.98
N GLY A 122 1.37 -17.26 12.15
CA GLY A 122 2.12 -16.62 13.23
C GLY A 122 2.74 -15.28 12.86
N VAL A 123 2.14 -14.53 11.95
CA VAL A 123 2.75 -13.33 11.39
C VAL A 123 2.70 -12.16 12.37
N ASN A 124 3.85 -11.58 12.66
CA ASN A 124 3.98 -10.32 13.38
C ASN A 124 4.73 -9.30 12.51
N VAL A 125 3.99 -8.37 11.91
CA VAL A 125 4.55 -7.29 11.10
C VAL A 125 5.15 -6.20 11.99
N LEU A 126 6.38 -5.78 11.67
CA LEU A 126 7.08 -4.67 12.31
C LEU A 126 7.72 -3.77 11.22
N PRO A 127 7.77 -2.45 11.42
CA PRO A 127 7.21 -1.70 12.55
C PRO A 127 5.68 -1.57 12.46
N LYS A 128 5.03 -1.15 13.55
CA LYS A 128 3.62 -0.71 13.51
C LYS A 128 3.57 0.78 13.15
N PRO A 129 2.56 1.26 12.41
CA PRO A 129 2.43 2.68 12.06
C PRO A 129 2.29 3.56 13.32
N LEU A 130 2.71 4.81 13.18
CA LEU A 130 2.55 5.85 14.19
C LEU A 130 1.07 6.23 14.33
N GLN A 131 0.38 6.44 13.20
CA GLN A 131 -1.06 6.72 13.17
C GLN A 131 -1.88 5.52 13.65
N LYS A 132 -3.01 5.80 14.33
CA LYS A 132 -3.94 4.79 14.88
C LYS A 132 -5.37 5.05 14.38
N PRO A 133 -6.15 4.02 13.99
CA PRO A 133 -5.74 2.61 13.90
C PRO A 133 -4.79 2.31 12.72
N HIS A 134 -4.75 3.18 11.71
CA HIS A 134 -3.90 3.05 10.53
C HIS A 134 -3.64 4.43 9.88
N PRO A 135 -2.59 4.55 9.05
CA PRO A 135 -2.37 5.69 8.16
C PRO A 135 -3.46 5.83 7.08
#